data_AF-A0A349NCV7-F1
#
_entry.id   AF-A0A349NCV7-F1
#
_cell.length_a   1.000
_cell.length_b   1.000
_cell.length_c   1.000
_cell.angle_alpha   90.00
_cell.angle_beta   90.00
_cell.angle_gamma   90.00
#
_symmetry.space_group_name_H-M   'P 1'
#
loop_
_entity.id
_entity.type
_entity.pdbx_description
1 polymer ?
#
loop_
_entity_poly.entity_id
_entity_poly.type
_entity_poly.pdbx_seq_one_letter_code
_entity_poly.pdbx_strand_id
1 'polypeptide(L)'
;MQGIAAYKRIHSLALMVIVLDQVTKVLIEKTLPYGSFYPPHCIEVIPGFFHLVHVGNTGAAWSLFSGYPKVLAFIGLLALVLIYVGRNSLQLKLPQSQWAFGLIIGGIIG
;
A
#
# COMPACT_ATOMS: atom_id res chain seq x y z
N MET A 1 -27.44 13.76 -2.15
CA MET A 1 -26.41 12.69 -2.06
C MET A 1 -25.76 12.55 -3.43
N GLN A 2 -24.50 12.95 -3.61
CA GLN A 2 -23.79 12.75 -4.88
C GLN A 2 -23.20 11.33 -4.89
N GLY A 3 -23.50 10.55 -5.93
CA GLY A 3 -23.26 9.11 -5.96
C GLY A 3 -21.80 8.68 -6.13
N ILE A 4 -21.57 7.37 -5.99
CA ILE A 4 -20.27 6.66 -6.12
C ILE A 4 -19.47 7.10 -7.37
N ALA A 5 -20.16 7.47 -8.45
CA ALA A 5 -19.57 7.95 -9.70
C ALA A 5 -18.65 9.18 -9.54
N ALA A 6 -18.90 10.03 -8.53
CA ALA A 6 -18.09 11.24 -8.29
C ALA A 6 -16.63 10.92 -7.93
N TYR A 7 -16.37 9.72 -7.38
CA TYR A 7 -15.05 9.30 -6.89
C TYR A 7 -14.49 8.10 -7.67
N LYS A 8 -14.98 7.88 -8.90
CA LYS A 8 -14.64 6.70 -9.71
C LYS A 8 -13.12 6.47 -9.85
N ARG A 9 -12.32 7.53 -10.00
CA ARG A 9 -10.87 7.38 -10.18
C ARG A 9 -10.19 6.90 -8.91
N ILE A 10 -10.63 7.38 -7.74
CA ILE A 10 -10.17 6.88 -6.44
C ILE A 10 -10.43 5.38 -6.35
N HIS A 11 -11.68 4.95 -6.59
CA HIS A 11 -12.04 3.54 -6.45
C HIS A 11 -11.27 2.65 -7.43
N SER A 12 -11.19 3.04 -8.71
CA SER A 12 -10.47 2.28 -9.72
C SER A 12 -8.98 2.16 -9.42
N LEU A 13 -8.33 3.25 -9.01
CA LEU A 13 -6.91 3.24 -8.66
C LEU A 13 -6.63 2.48 -7.38
N ALA A 14 -7.43 2.71 -6.33
CA ALA A 14 -7.25 2.01 -5.06
C ALA A 14 -7.38 0.50 -5.28
N LEU A 15 -8.40 0.06 -6.04
CA LEU A 15 -8.57 -1.34 -6.40
C LEU A 15 -7.38 -1.89 -7.20
N MET A 16 -6.91 -1.14 -8.20
CA MET A 16 -5.73 -1.54 -8.99
C MET A 16 -4.50 -1.69 -8.10
N VAL A 17 -4.22 -0.72 -7.22
CA VAL A 17 -3.08 -0.77 -6.29
C VAL A 17 -3.21 -1.96 -5.34
N ILE A 18 -4.37 -2.18 -4.73
CA ILE A 18 -4.60 -3.32 -3.82
C ILE A 18 -4.35 -4.64 -4.54
N VAL A 19 -4.89 -4.81 -5.76
CA VAL A 19 -4.71 -6.04 -6.53
C VAL A 19 -3.24 -6.26 -6.88
N LEU A 20 -2.54 -5.23 -7.37
CA LEU A 20 -1.13 -5.33 -7.72
C LEU A 20 -0.25 -5.62 -6.50
N ASP A 21 -0.50 -4.94 -5.38
CA ASP A 21 0.22 -5.13 -4.12
C ASP A 21 0.06 -6.57 -3.61
N GLN A 22 -1.18 -7.07 -3.50
CA GLN A 22 -1.43 -8.41 -2.99
C GLN A 22 -0.90 -9.51 -3.93
N VAL A 23 -1.07 -9.34 -5.25
CA VAL A 23 -0.54 -10.29 -6.24
C VAL A 23 0.99 -10.37 -6.17
N THR A 24 1.67 -9.22 -6.06
CA THR A 24 3.14 -9.19 -5.96
C THR A 24 3.63 -9.77 -4.64
N LYS A 25 2.98 -9.48 -3.50
CA LYS A 25 3.27 -10.11 -2.20
C LYS A 25 3.16 -11.64 -2.27
N VAL A 26 2.04 -12.15 -2.79
CA VAL A 26 1.83 -13.60 -2.96
C VAL A 26 2.85 -14.24 -3.90
N LEU A 27 3.25 -13.54 -4.96
CA LEU A 27 4.28 -14.03 -5.89
C LEU A 27 5.64 -14.15 -5.17
N ILE A 28 6.03 -13.15 -4.37
CA ILE A 28 7.28 -13.16 -3.61
C ILE A 28 7.25 -14.28 -2.56
N GLU A 29 6.17 -14.43 -1.81
CA GLU A 29 6.01 -15.48 -0.79
C GLU A 29 6.17 -16.89 -1.37
N LYS A 30 5.68 -17.11 -2.60
CA LYS A 30 5.75 -18.42 -3.28
C LYS A 30 7.08 -18.69 -3.99
N THR A 31 7.81 -17.64 -4.36
CA THR A 31 9.00 -17.76 -5.23
C THR A 31 10.30 -17.66 -4.45
N LEU A 32 10.32 -16.92 -3.34
CA LEU A 32 11.53 -16.63 -2.58
C LEU A 32 11.44 -17.12 -1.13
N PRO A 33 12.48 -17.78 -0.59
CA PRO A 33 12.52 -18.13 0.81
C PRO A 33 12.56 -16.87 1.68
N TYR A 34 11.93 -16.92 2.85
CA TYR A 34 11.97 -15.81 3.80
C TYR A 34 13.40 -15.46 4.21
N GLY A 35 13.74 -14.17 4.22
CA GLY A 35 15.09 -13.68 4.52
C GLY A 35 16.05 -13.74 3.33
N SER A 36 15.55 -13.75 2.09
CA SER A 36 16.35 -13.82 0.86
C SER A 36 17.06 -12.50 0.50
N PHE A 37 17.89 -11.97 1.40
CA PHE A 37 18.54 -10.66 1.22
C PHE A 37 19.74 -10.68 0.26
N TYR A 38 20.40 -11.83 0.10
CA TYR A 38 21.66 -11.94 -0.63
C TYR A 38 21.64 -13.10 -1.65
N PRO A 39 22.47 -13.04 -2.70
CA PRO A 39 22.68 -14.16 -3.60
C PRO A 39 23.12 -15.43 -2.83
N PRO A 40 22.68 -16.64 -3.23
CA PRO A 40 21.88 -16.93 -4.44
C PRO A 40 20.36 -16.83 -4.22
N HIS A 41 19.90 -16.35 -3.06
CA HIS A 41 18.50 -16.46 -2.66
C HIS A 41 17.63 -15.28 -3.10
N CYS A 42 18.21 -14.10 -3.36
CA CYS A 42 17.50 -12.95 -3.94
C CYS A 42 17.44 -13.04 -5.47
N ILE A 43 16.47 -12.35 -6.09
CA ILE A 43 16.47 -12.14 -7.55
C ILE A 43 17.08 -10.77 -7.84
N GLU A 44 18.25 -10.75 -8.49
CA GLU A 44 18.87 -9.53 -8.99
C GLU A 44 18.21 -9.10 -10.30
N VAL A 45 17.55 -7.95 -10.31
CA VAL A 45 16.83 -7.42 -11.49
C VAL A 45 17.71 -6.40 -12.23
N ILE A 46 18.38 -5.52 -11.48
CA ILE A 46 19.40 -4.60 -12.00
C ILE A 46 20.69 -4.86 -11.23
N PRO A 47 21.75 -5.33 -11.91
CA PRO A 47 22.98 -5.71 -11.24
C PRO A 47 23.56 -4.64 -10.33
N GLY A 48 23.83 -5.00 -9.07
CA GLY A 48 24.40 -4.09 -8.07
C GLY A 48 23.48 -2.95 -7.59
N PHE A 49 22.21 -2.90 -8.01
CA PHE A 49 21.30 -1.80 -7.69
C PHE A 49 19.92 -2.23 -7.19
N PHE A 50 19.23 -3.15 -7.89
CA PHE A 50 17.85 -3.52 -7.58
C PHE A 50 17.66 -5.04 -7.47
N HIS A 51 17.18 -5.46 -6.30
CA HIS A 51 16.95 -6.87 -5.95
C HIS A 51 15.53 -7.07 -5.40
N LEU A 52 14.90 -8.17 -5.78
CA LEU A 52 13.69 -8.66 -5.13
C LEU A 52 14.08 -9.62 -4.01
N VAL A 53 13.53 -9.34 -2.82
CA VAL A 53 13.81 -10.08 -1.58
C VAL A 53 12.50 -10.34 -0.85
N HIS A 54 12.47 -11.40 -0.04
CA HIS A 54 11.35 -11.72 0.83
C HIS A 54 11.69 -11.34 2.27
N VAL A 55 11.09 -10.27 2.77
CA VAL A 55 11.27 -9.78 4.14
C VAL A 55 9.92 -9.48 4.78
N GLY A 56 9.78 -9.84 6.05
CA GLY A 56 8.65 -9.44 6.87
C GLY A 56 8.94 -8.15 7.62
N ASN A 57 7.98 -7.23 7.66
CA ASN A 57 8.04 -6.02 8.48
C ASN A 57 6.94 -6.06 9.54
N THR A 58 7.33 -6.12 10.81
CA THR A 58 6.38 -6.10 11.95
C THR A 58 6.12 -4.68 12.49
N GLY A 59 6.86 -3.69 11.98
CA GLY A 59 6.71 -2.28 12.31
C GLY A 59 6.37 -1.45 11.07
N ALA A 60 6.38 -0.12 11.24
CA ALA A 60 6.30 0.83 10.14
C ALA A 60 7.71 1.13 9.60
N ALA A 61 7.87 2.25 8.90
CA ALA A 61 9.18 2.74 8.49
C ALA A 61 10.11 2.92 9.71
N TRP A 62 11.40 2.61 9.55
CA TRP A 62 12.42 2.64 10.61
C TRP A 62 12.07 1.81 11.85
N SER A 63 11.34 0.71 11.68
CA SER A 63 10.95 -0.20 12.77
C SER A 63 10.08 0.46 13.85
N LEU A 64 9.47 1.62 13.56
CA LEU A 64 8.53 2.27 14.48
C LEU A 64 7.35 1.34 14.79
N PHE A 65 6.97 1.25 16.06
CA PHE A 65 5.90 0.36 16.55
C PHE A 65 6.13 -1.14 16.25
N SER A 66 7.38 -1.59 16.11
CA SER A 66 7.69 -3.02 15.99
C SER A 66 7.09 -3.82 17.16
N GLY A 67 6.44 -4.94 16.84
CA GLY A 67 5.71 -5.75 17.82
C GLY A 67 4.27 -5.29 18.09
N TYR A 68 3.83 -4.16 17.51
CA TYR A 68 2.48 -3.63 17.69
C TYR A 68 1.72 -3.46 16.35
N PRO A 69 1.59 -4.51 15.52
CA PRO A 69 0.94 -4.41 14.20
C PRO A 69 -0.53 -3.97 14.28
N LYS A 70 -1.22 -4.30 15.38
CA LYS A 70 -2.62 -3.86 15.61
C LYS A 70 -2.74 -2.34 15.76
N VAL A 71 -1.73 -1.69 16.36
CA VAL A 71 -1.70 -0.22 16.49
C VAL A 71 -1.55 0.42 15.12
N LEU A 72 -0.67 -0.12 14.28
CA LEU A 72 -0.48 0.34 12.90
C LEU A 72 -1.75 0.16 12.07
N ALA A 73 -2.41 -0.99 12.16
CA ALA A 73 -3.70 -1.23 11.51
C ALA A 73 -4.78 -0.22 11.97
N PHE A 74 -4.82 0.11 13.26
CA PHE A 74 -5.72 1.12 13.79
C PHE A 74 -5.41 2.52 13.24
N ILE A 75 -4.13 2.90 13.15
CA ILE A 75 -3.71 4.17 12.55
C ILE A 75 -4.12 4.24 11.07
N GLY A 76 -3.95 3.15 10.32
CA GLY A 76 -4.41 3.05 8.94
C GLY A 76 -5.92 3.22 8.81
N LEU A 77 -6.70 2.53 9.64
CA LEU A 77 -8.16 2.68 9.68
C LEU A 77 -8.57 4.11 10.04
N LEU A 78 -7.93 4.72 11.03
CA LEU A 78 -8.18 6.10 11.43
C LEU A 78 -7.89 7.07 10.27
N ALA A 79 -6.80 6.87 9.54
CA ALA A 79 -6.48 7.66 8.36
C ALA A 79 -7.57 7.55 7.28
N LEU A 80 -8.08 6.34 6.99
CA LEU A 80 -9.19 6.15 6.04
C LEU A 80 -10.46 6.88 6.48
N VAL A 81 -10.81 6.82 7.77
CA VAL A 81 -11.96 7.55 8.33
C VAL A 81 -11.78 9.05 8.17
N LEU A 82 -10.60 9.59 8.51
CA LEU A 82 -10.31 11.02 8.39
C LEU A 82 -10.34 11.49 6.93
N ILE A 83 -9.82 10.70 5.98
CA ILE A 83 -9.92 10.99 4.55
C ILE A 83 -11.37 11.01 4.10
N TYR A 84 -12.18 10.03 4.53
CA TYR A 84 -13.59 9.98 4.19
C TYR A 84 -14.37 11.18 4.74
N VAL A 85 -14.20 11.51 6.03
CA VAL A 85 -14.87 12.66 6.66
C VAL A 85 -14.39 13.98 6.03
N GLY A 86 -13.08 14.11 5.80
CA GLY A 86 -12.43 15.28 5.21
C GLY A 86 -12.59 15.42 3.69
N ARG A 87 -13.31 14.52 3.01
CA ARG A 87 -13.38 14.43 1.54
C ARG A 87 -13.72 15.73 0.79
N ASN A 88 -14.49 16.61 1.41
CA ASN A 88 -14.84 17.90 0.82
C ASN A 88 -13.69 18.92 0.99
N SER A 89 -13.12 19.03 2.19
CA SER A 89 -11.98 19.91 2.47
C SER A 89 -10.73 19.50 1.69
N LEU A 90 -10.55 18.19 1.49
CA LEU A 90 -9.49 17.61 0.66
C LEU A 90 -9.77 17.73 -0.85
N GLN A 91 -10.91 18.29 -1.22
CA GLN A 91 -11.33 18.50 -2.61
C GLN A 91 -11.26 17.20 -3.43
N LEU A 92 -11.64 16.06 -2.86
CA LEU A 92 -11.51 14.73 -3.49
C LEU A 92 -12.33 14.58 -4.78
N LYS A 93 -13.12 15.58 -5.17
CA LYS A 93 -13.80 15.60 -6.46
C LYS A 93 -12.89 16.04 -7.60
N LEU A 94 -11.84 16.82 -7.31
CA LEU A 94 -10.86 17.22 -8.32
C LEU A 94 -10.11 15.99 -8.84
N PRO A 95 -9.91 15.86 -10.16
CA PRO A 95 -9.22 14.71 -10.73
C PRO A 95 -7.83 14.48 -10.11
N GLN A 96 -7.05 15.54 -9.88
CA GLN A 96 -5.72 15.49 -9.27
C GLN A 96 -5.75 14.87 -7.87
N SER A 97 -6.66 15.34 -7.01
CA SER A 97 -6.88 14.75 -5.69
C SER A 97 -7.31 13.29 -5.80
N GLN A 98 -8.14 12.92 -6.77
CA GLN A 98 -8.52 11.53 -6.94
C GLN A 98 -7.36 10.60 -7.30
N TRP A 99 -6.41 11.06 -8.12
CA TRP A 99 -5.20 10.27 -8.41
C TRP A 99 -4.37 10.07 -7.15
N ALA A 100 -4.07 11.15 -6.43
CA ALA A 100 -3.27 11.11 -5.20
C ALA A 100 -3.93 10.22 -4.13
N PHE A 101 -5.21 10.46 -3.83
CA PHE A 101 -5.92 9.71 -2.79
C PHE A 101 -6.27 8.28 -3.21
N GLY A 102 -6.42 7.99 -4.51
CA GLY A 102 -6.53 6.62 -5.00
C GLY A 102 -5.29 5.80 -4.68
N LEU A 103 -4.10 6.36 -4.90
CA LEU A 103 -2.83 5.72 -4.55
C LEU A 103 -2.65 5.57 -3.03
N ILE A 104 -2.94 6.61 -2.26
CA ILE A 104 -2.83 6.59 -0.78
C ILE A 104 -3.78 5.58 -0.18
N ILE A 105 -5.06 5.60 -0.56
CA ILE A 105 -6.07 4.66 -0.03
C ILE A 105 -5.72 3.23 -0.42
N GLY A 106 -5.30 3.01 -1.68
CA GLY A 106 -4.82 1.70 -2.13
C GLY A 106 -3.66 1.18 -1.28
N GLY A 107 -2.66 2.01 -1.01
CA GLY A 107 -1.50 1.63 -0.20
C GLY A 107 -1.77 1.50 1.31
N ILE A 108 -2.81 2.14 1.86
CA ILE A 108 -3.23 1.90 3.26
C ILE A 108 -3.92 0.54 3.40
N ILE A 109 -4.66 0.10 2.37
CA ILE A 109 -5.45 -1.13 2.40
C ILE A 109 -4.63 -2.37 2.01
N GLY A 110 -3.74 -2.25 1.01
CA GLY A 110 -2.88 -3.35 0.55
C GLY A 110 -1.75 -3.67 1.53
#